data_AF-A0A938M6N9-F1
#
_entry.id   AF-A0A938M6N9-F1
#
_cell.length_a   1.000
_cell.length_b   1.000
_cell.length_c   1.000
_cell.angle_alpha   90.00
_cell.angle_beta   90.00
_cell.angle_gamma   90.00
#
_symmetry.space_group_name_H-M   'P 1'
#
loop_
_entity.id
_entity.type
_entity.pdbx_description
1 polymer ?
#
loop_
_entity_poly.entity_id
_entity_poly.type
_entity_poly.pdbx_seq_one_letter_code
_entity_poly.pdbx_strand_id
1 'polypeptide(L)'
;MNRTRLLLARDGGDRATAYVMSNKIVRLRDRYLCTWLDSGRRNQWAVVDPAAAAVVQRGPIGDPRVDNHCGAALATEAGGIVHLMIGDHHGQFIHGQTAPDAVQWQLVEPALGHGATYPSLVCDADGTLHLAYRCRGLIPGQPYPYHLMYCRRPKGGAWTQPRPLVRVSVLEHTWLTNALEVAPDGRLHIVLSNTRKLSDRVYCYGASHIYSDDRGDTWRQFGKPQTLETPATASDLALIEAGALQPERTHTPTHPSQPTTGGPMSYYYNEILLSNPVIDPAGRPWVIVHNVLKRDAQLYRAEDGRWIPTPLLAAVKAVLPDFGIAHCGQLARHADGTLEAVLMVTHKDSPGGWGALDTELVRLLIDANGQPRHSELVCDKDPSIPNWLPSLERSPRKRPALLHTHGLNSGKNKNDLTTEVWLDMPSVVAQ
;
A
#
# COMPACT_ATOMS: atom_id res chain seq x y z
N MET A 1 24.33 3.58 9.38
CA MET A 1 23.88 4.99 9.52
C MET A 1 22.99 5.09 10.75
N ASN A 2 23.28 6.02 11.67
CA ASN A 2 22.48 6.18 12.90
C ASN A 2 21.01 6.45 12.56
N ARG A 3 20.12 5.75 13.26
CA ARG A 3 18.67 5.92 13.20
C ARG A 3 18.18 6.27 14.59
N THR A 4 17.15 7.08 14.64
CA THR A 4 16.41 7.32 15.88
C THR A 4 15.10 6.55 15.78
N ARG A 5 14.83 5.72 16.80
CA ARG A 5 13.61 4.95 16.91
C ARG A 5 12.74 5.53 18.02
N LEU A 6 11.48 5.79 17.72
CA LEU A 6 10.53 6.39 18.64
C LEU A 6 9.26 5.54 18.74
N LEU A 7 8.90 5.15 19.95
CA LEU A 7 7.62 4.51 20.25
C LEU A 7 6.50 5.57 20.18
N LEU A 8 5.54 5.37 19.28
CA LEU A 8 4.38 6.27 19.16
C LEU A 8 3.22 5.83 20.05
N ALA A 9 2.99 4.52 20.15
CA ALA A 9 1.82 3.94 20.81
C ALA A 9 2.08 2.51 21.29
N ARG A 10 1.39 2.09 22.36
CA ARG A 10 1.39 0.71 22.92
C ARG A 10 0.06 -0.02 22.71
N ASP A 11 -0.90 0.67 22.12
CA ASP A 11 -2.28 0.25 21.91
C ASP A 11 -2.63 0.17 20.42
N GLY A 12 -1.65 -0.10 19.56
CA GLY A 12 -1.87 -0.40 18.15
C GLY A 12 -2.76 -1.64 17.96
N GLY A 13 -3.54 -1.68 16.90
CA GLY A 13 -4.32 -2.87 16.52
C GLY A 13 -3.51 -3.89 15.71
N ASP A 14 -4.16 -5.00 15.31
CA ASP A 14 -3.54 -6.04 14.46
C ASP A 14 -3.13 -5.50 13.07
N ARG A 15 -3.63 -4.34 12.65
CA ARG A 15 -3.31 -3.72 11.36
C ARG A 15 -2.92 -2.27 11.50
N ALA A 16 -2.29 -1.92 12.63
CA ALA A 16 -2.03 -0.54 13.03
C ALA A 16 -1.44 0.31 11.89
N THR A 17 -0.39 -0.18 11.22
CA THR A 17 0.33 0.53 10.17
C THR A 17 -0.03 0.05 8.75
N ALA A 18 -1.02 -0.83 8.60
CA ALA A 18 -1.56 -1.25 7.30
C ALA A 18 -2.42 -0.13 6.67
N TYR A 19 -2.61 -0.04 5.36
CA TYR A 19 -2.20 -0.96 4.29
C TYR A 19 -1.27 -0.26 3.32
N VAL A 20 -0.61 -1.05 2.46
CA VAL A 20 0.39 -0.57 1.50
C VAL A 20 -0.07 0.62 0.64
N MET A 21 -1.36 0.68 0.32
CA MET A 21 -1.94 1.73 -0.51
C MET A 21 -2.23 3.03 0.21
N SER A 22 -2.33 2.98 1.53
CA SER A 22 -2.65 4.11 2.40
C SER A 22 -1.35 4.68 2.93
N ASN A 23 -0.97 5.87 2.46
CA ASN A 23 0.19 6.54 3.03
C ASN A 23 -0.06 6.88 4.51
N LYS A 24 0.85 6.49 5.41
CA LYS A 24 0.70 6.70 6.86
C LYS A 24 1.61 7.79 7.42
N ILE A 25 2.54 8.28 6.61
CA ILE A 25 3.52 9.27 7.02
C ILE A 25 3.53 10.38 5.98
N VAL A 26 3.33 11.60 6.44
CA VAL A 26 3.54 12.80 5.63
C VAL A 26 4.39 13.80 6.37
N ARG A 27 4.91 14.77 5.62
CA ARG A 27 5.61 15.90 6.21
C ARG A 27 4.67 17.05 6.49
N LEU A 28 4.80 17.56 7.70
CA LEU A 28 4.25 18.83 8.11
C LEU A 28 5.44 19.74 8.40
N ARG A 29 5.91 20.45 7.38
CA ARG A 29 7.15 21.25 7.42
C ARG A 29 8.37 20.38 7.79
N ASP A 30 9.01 20.69 8.90
CA ASP A 30 10.17 20.01 9.49
C ASP A 30 9.79 18.82 10.39
N ARG A 31 8.49 18.58 10.59
CA ARG A 31 7.94 17.50 11.43
C ARG A 31 7.35 16.37 10.60
N TYR A 32 7.15 15.21 11.22
CA TYR A 32 6.34 14.14 10.65
C TYR A 32 4.94 14.20 11.22
N LEU A 33 3.94 13.90 10.38
CA LEU A 33 2.60 13.53 10.82
C LEU A 33 2.37 12.07 10.45
N CYS A 34 2.17 11.25 11.48
CA CYS A 34 1.95 9.81 11.35
C CYS A 34 0.51 9.48 11.72
N THR A 35 -0.05 8.43 11.11
CA THR A 35 -1.35 7.86 11.51
C THR A 35 -1.29 6.34 11.61
N TRP A 36 -2.06 5.78 12.53
CA TRP A 36 -2.23 4.33 12.71
C TRP A 36 -3.63 4.00 13.21
N LEU A 37 -3.98 2.72 13.18
CA LEU A 37 -5.20 2.20 13.79
C LEU A 37 -4.90 1.60 15.18
N ASP A 38 -5.59 2.05 16.22
CA ASP A 38 -5.48 1.46 17.55
C ASP A 38 -6.25 0.13 17.69
N SER A 39 -6.10 -0.54 18.83
CA SER A 39 -6.79 -1.78 19.17
C SER A 39 -8.30 -1.60 19.25
N GLY A 40 -8.75 -0.42 19.65
CA GLY A 40 -10.15 0.02 19.64
C GLY A 40 -10.71 0.30 18.23
N ARG A 41 -9.93 0.10 17.15
CA ARG A 41 -10.32 0.35 15.76
C ARG A 41 -10.64 1.82 15.50
N ARG A 42 -10.00 2.71 16.25
CA ARG A 42 -10.05 4.15 16.05
C ARG A 42 -8.74 4.60 15.42
N ASN A 43 -8.84 5.51 14.45
CA ASN A 43 -7.64 6.08 13.86
C ASN A 43 -7.01 7.05 14.85
N GLN A 44 -5.69 6.99 14.96
CA GLN A 44 -4.86 7.82 15.81
C GLN A 44 -3.86 8.57 14.94
N TRP A 45 -3.33 9.66 15.45
CA TRP A 45 -2.27 10.42 14.79
C TRP A 45 -1.29 11.01 15.80
N ALA A 46 -0.07 11.27 15.33
CA ALA A 46 0.98 11.94 16.08
C ALA A 46 1.79 12.87 15.18
N VAL A 47 2.11 14.05 15.70
CA VAL A 47 3.15 14.93 15.16
C VAL A 47 4.45 14.63 15.89
N VAL A 48 5.50 14.34 15.14
CA VAL A 48 6.83 14.02 15.66
C VAL A 48 7.82 15.08 15.23
N ASP A 49 8.54 15.64 16.20
CA ASP A 49 9.70 16.48 15.97
C ASP A 49 10.95 15.59 15.87
N PRO A 50 11.59 15.49 14.68
CA PRO A 50 12.76 14.65 14.51
C PRO A 50 14.00 15.17 15.23
N ALA A 51 14.13 16.48 15.44
CA ALA A 51 15.28 17.08 16.11
C ALA A 51 15.24 16.78 17.62
N ALA A 52 14.05 16.85 18.23
CA ALA A 52 13.84 16.51 19.62
C ALA A 52 13.66 15.00 19.87
N ALA A 53 13.55 14.20 18.80
CA ALA A 53 13.20 12.78 18.86
C ALA A 53 11.93 12.50 19.70
N ALA A 54 10.91 13.35 19.59
CA ALA A 54 9.77 13.35 20.49
C ALA A 54 8.43 13.56 19.79
N VAL A 55 7.38 12.96 20.36
CA VAL A 55 5.99 13.27 20.01
C VAL A 55 5.62 14.62 20.62
N VAL A 56 5.27 15.59 19.79
CA VAL A 56 4.93 16.97 20.22
C VAL A 56 3.43 17.22 20.24
N GLN A 57 2.65 16.42 19.53
CA GLN A 57 1.19 16.47 19.54
C GLN A 57 0.65 15.09 19.14
N ARG A 58 -0.48 14.66 19.68
CA ARG A 58 -1.18 13.44 19.26
C ARG A 58 -2.65 13.50 19.61
N GLY A 59 -3.44 12.63 18.99
CA GLY A 59 -4.82 12.43 19.36
C GLY A 59 -5.53 11.40 18.50
N PRO A 60 -6.78 11.09 18.85
CA PRO A 60 -7.65 10.31 18.00
C PRO A 60 -8.15 11.13 16.81
N ILE A 61 -8.67 10.45 15.80
CA ILE A 61 -9.49 11.05 14.75
C ILE A 61 -10.64 10.15 14.32
N GLY A 62 -11.82 10.76 14.18
CA GLY A 62 -13.07 10.07 13.88
C GLY A 62 -13.50 9.17 15.04
N ASP A 63 -14.55 8.40 14.80
CA ASP A 63 -15.05 7.39 15.73
C ASP A 63 -14.42 6.02 15.46
N PRO A 64 -14.42 5.11 16.46
CA PRO A 64 -14.13 3.70 16.24
C PRO A 64 -14.94 3.11 15.10
N ARG A 65 -14.32 2.21 14.33
CA ARG A 65 -14.94 1.56 13.16
C ARG A 65 -15.19 0.09 13.44
N VAL A 66 -15.92 -0.56 12.55
CA VAL A 66 -16.40 -1.94 12.76
C VAL A 66 -15.27 -2.95 12.85
N ASP A 67 -14.23 -2.82 12.02
CA ASP A 67 -13.09 -3.74 12.00
C ASP A 67 -11.76 -3.04 11.63
N ASN A 68 -10.71 -3.83 11.37
CA ASN A 68 -9.37 -3.33 11.11
C ASN A 68 -9.05 -2.97 9.64
N HIS A 69 -10.05 -2.93 8.74
CA HIS A 69 -9.91 -2.48 7.35
C HIS A 69 -10.09 -0.95 7.19
N CYS A 70 -10.20 -0.22 8.30
CA CYS A 70 -10.60 1.17 8.33
C CYS A 70 -9.46 2.18 8.55
N GLY A 71 -8.20 1.74 8.44
CA GLY A 71 -7.04 2.62 8.59
C GLY A 71 -7.06 3.80 7.62
N ALA A 72 -6.61 4.98 8.08
CA ALA A 72 -6.61 6.20 7.29
C ALA A 72 -5.48 6.25 6.23
N ALA A 73 -5.70 6.99 5.15
CA ALA A 73 -4.67 7.36 4.17
C ALA A 73 -4.43 8.87 4.20
N LEU A 74 -3.17 9.30 4.17
CA LEU A 74 -2.76 10.71 4.19
C LEU A 74 -2.31 11.20 2.81
N ALA A 75 -2.58 12.47 2.51
CA ALA A 75 -1.98 13.19 1.39
C ALA A 75 -1.67 14.63 1.80
N THR A 76 -0.68 15.26 1.17
CA THR A 76 -0.27 16.63 1.50
C THR A 76 -0.40 17.53 0.28
N GLU A 77 -1.11 18.64 0.45
CA GLU A 77 -1.18 19.71 -0.53
C GLU A 77 0.08 20.60 -0.44
N ALA A 78 0.49 21.23 -1.53
CA ALA A 78 1.63 22.16 -1.58
C ALA A 78 1.55 23.32 -0.55
N GLY A 79 0.35 23.67 -0.07
CA GLY A 79 0.14 24.67 0.99
C GLY A 79 0.39 24.18 2.43
N GLY A 80 0.83 22.93 2.62
CA GLY A 80 1.04 22.34 3.94
C GLY A 80 -0.24 21.80 4.60
N ILE A 81 -1.38 21.92 3.94
CA ILE A 81 -2.62 21.26 4.36
C ILE A 81 -2.44 19.76 4.18
N VAL A 82 -2.70 19.01 5.25
CA VAL A 82 -2.75 17.55 5.18
C VAL A 82 -4.21 17.13 5.09
N HIS A 83 -4.49 16.30 4.09
CA HIS A 83 -5.75 15.61 3.95
C HIS A 83 -5.64 14.19 4.45
N LEU A 84 -6.75 13.66 4.96
CA LEU A 84 -6.88 12.25 5.26
C LEU A 84 -8.19 11.68 4.77
N MET A 85 -8.16 10.38 4.52
CA MET A 85 -9.34 9.59 4.22
C MET A 85 -9.41 8.44 5.22
N ILE A 86 -10.35 8.49 6.16
CA ILE A 86 -10.62 7.39 7.09
C ILE A 86 -11.31 6.26 6.33
N GLY A 87 -10.71 5.08 6.36
CA GLY A 87 -11.22 3.90 5.69
C GLY A 87 -12.50 3.34 6.31
N ASP A 88 -13.02 2.29 5.69
CA ASP A 88 -14.15 1.50 6.18
C ASP A 88 -14.10 0.09 5.54
N HIS A 89 -14.93 -0.84 6.03
CA HIS A 89 -15.08 -2.16 5.42
C HIS A 89 -16.46 -2.32 4.80
N HIS A 90 -16.54 -1.96 3.52
CA HIS A 90 -17.79 -1.96 2.75
C HIS A 90 -18.79 -0.88 3.18
N GLY A 91 -18.31 0.18 3.84
CA GLY A 91 -19.11 1.34 4.21
C GLY A 91 -18.73 2.58 3.41
N GLN A 92 -18.61 3.70 4.12
CA GLN A 92 -18.32 5.02 3.55
C GLN A 92 -17.07 5.61 4.19
N PHE A 93 -16.25 6.28 3.39
CA PHE A 93 -15.07 6.95 3.92
C PHE A 93 -15.39 8.33 4.49
N ILE A 94 -14.55 8.80 5.41
CA ILE A 94 -14.65 10.13 5.99
C ILE A 94 -13.42 10.93 5.57
N HIS A 95 -13.63 12.06 4.91
CA HIS A 95 -12.57 12.99 4.55
C HIS A 95 -12.31 13.94 5.71
N GLY A 96 -11.05 14.18 6.04
CA GLY A 96 -10.63 15.25 6.95
C GLY A 96 -9.48 16.07 6.36
N GLN A 97 -9.30 17.28 6.89
CA GLN A 97 -8.15 18.12 6.56
C GLN A 97 -7.65 18.90 7.78
N THR A 98 -6.37 19.25 7.82
CA THR A 98 -5.81 20.15 8.83
C THR A 98 -6.02 21.61 8.44
N ALA A 99 -5.84 22.51 9.41
CA ALA A 99 -5.47 23.89 9.10
C ALA A 99 -4.01 23.94 8.57
N PRO A 100 -3.62 24.97 7.80
CA PRO A 100 -2.24 25.09 7.28
C PRO A 100 -1.16 25.16 8.37
N ASP A 101 -1.49 25.77 9.52
CA ASP A 101 -0.53 26.07 10.59
C ASP A 101 -0.65 25.19 11.83
N ALA A 102 -1.68 24.33 11.90
CA ALA A 102 -1.97 23.53 13.07
C ALA A 102 -2.61 22.19 12.68
N VAL A 103 -2.25 21.12 13.38
CA VAL A 103 -2.95 19.84 13.28
C VAL A 103 -4.22 19.91 14.13
N GLN A 104 -5.20 20.62 13.58
CA GLN A 104 -6.59 20.64 14.03
C GLN A 104 -7.41 20.06 12.89
N TRP A 105 -7.97 18.87 13.11
CA TRP A 105 -8.73 18.16 12.10
C TRP A 105 -10.12 18.75 11.94
N GLN A 106 -10.43 19.18 10.73
CA GLN A 106 -11.78 19.45 10.28
C GLN A 106 -12.25 18.27 9.43
N LEU A 107 -13.26 17.55 9.91
CA LEU A 107 -13.94 16.54 9.09
C LEU A 107 -14.80 17.24 8.05
N VAL A 108 -14.70 16.79 6.80
CA VAL A 108 -15.39 17.33 5.63
C VAL A 108 -16.49 16.34 5.27
N GLU A 109 -17.75 16.75 5.43
CA GLU A 109 -18.94 15.94 5.10
C GLU A 109 -19.44 16.26 3.67
N PRO A 110 -20.13 15.33 2.96
CA PRO A 110 -20.61 14.01 3.42
C PRO A 110 -19.67 12.85 3.11
N ALA A 111 -19.92 11.71 3.77
CA ALA A 111 -19.17 10.48 3.60
C ALA A 111 -19.04 10.04 2.13
N LEU A 112 -17.85 9.59 1.74
CA LEU A 112 -17.49 9.32 0.36
C LEU A 112 -17.54 7.82 0.03
N GLY A 113 -18.23 7.50 -1.05
CA GLY A 113 -18.40 6.13 -1.52
C GLY A 113 -19.47 5.35 -0.73
N HIS A 114 -19.78 4.17 -1.24
CA HIS A 114 -20.59 3.13 -0.59
C HIS A 114 -19.96 1.78 -0.94
N GLY A 115 -19.97 0.82 -0.03
CA GLY A 115 -19.26 -0.44 -0.25
C GLY A 115 -17.72 -0.28 -0.28
N ALA A 116 -17.18 0.85 0.20
CA ALA A 116 -15.78 1.23 0.01
C ALA A 116 -14.82 0.52 0.98
N THR A 117 -13.59 0.25 0.54
CA THR A 117 -12.47 -0.28 1.33
C THR A 117 -11.13 0.16 0.73
N TYR A 118 -10.09 0.30 1.56
CA TYR A 118 -8.71 0.58 1.15
C TYR A 118 -8.54 1.90 0.38
N PRO A 119 -8.67 3.06 1.06
CA PRO A 119 -8.43 4.34 0.40
C PRO A 119 -6.95 4.46 -0.02
N SER A 120 -6.73 4.79 -1.28
CA SER A 120 -5.44 5.24 -1.81
C SER A 120 -5.57 6.68 -2.29
N LEU A 121 -5.02 7.60 -1.50
CA LEU A 121 -5.19 9.04 -1.65
C LEU A 121 -3.87 9.69 -2.02
N VAL A 122 -3.88 10.54 -3.05
CA VAL A 122 -2.77 11.44 -3.39
C VAL A 122 -3.28 12.84 -3.70
N CYS A 123 -2.38 13.82 -3.66
CA CYS A 123 -2.65 15.20 -4.06
C CYS A 123 -1.72 15.57 -5.21
N ASP A 124 -2.26 16.11 -6.31
CA ASP A 124 -1.45 16.62 -7.41
C ASP A 124 -0.92 18.04 -7.12
N ALA A 125 -0.11 18.57 -8.05
CA ALA A 125 0.48 19.90 -7.95
C ALA A 125 -0.54 21.05 -7.96
N ASP A 126 -1.75 20.82 -8.49
CA ASP A 126 -2.84 21.80 -8.53
C ASP A 126 -3.68 21.80 -7.25
N GLY A 127 -3.36 20.90 -6.31
CA GLY A 127 -4.14 20.69 -5.09
C GLY A 127 -5.40 19.85 -5.31
N THR A 128 -5.48 19.13 -6.43
CA THR A 128 -6.55 18.15 -6.67
C THR A 128 -6.24 16.89 -5.88
N LEU A 129 -7.20 16.45 -5.08
CA LEU A 129 -7.13 15.14 -4.45
C LEU A 129 -7.63 14.08 -5.41
N HIS A 130 -6.88 12.99 -5.51
CA HIS A 130 -7.24 11.82 -6.29
C HIS A 130 -7.38 10.64 -5.35
N LEU A 131 -8.49 9.91 -5.48
CA LEU A 131 -8.79 8.75 -4.65
C LEU A 131 -9.11 7.55 -5.53
N ALA A 132 -8.39 6.46 -5.29
CA ALA A 132 -8.72 5.13 -5.79
C ALA A 132 -9.06 4.20 -4.63
N TYR A 133 -10.04 3.31 -4.79
CA TYR A 133 -10.44 2.39 -3.73
C TYR A 133 -11.16 1.14 -4.26
N ARG A 134 -11.20 0.09 -3.45
CA ARG A 134 -12.01 -1.11 -3.71
C ARG A 134 -13.45 -0.85 -3.29
N CYS A 135 -14.41 -1.21 -4.13
CA CYS A 135 -15.84 -1.10 -3.82
C CYS A 135 -16.56 -2.43 -3.96
N ARG A 136 -17.48 -2.72 -3.04
CA ARG A 136 -18.47 -3.80 -3.12
C ARG A 136 -19.84 -3.27 -3.58
N GLY A 137 -20.40 -3.84 -4.66
CA GLY A 137 -21.85 -3.83 -4.90
C GLY A 137 -22.50 -2.51 -5.36
N LEU A 138 -21.78 -1.64 -6.09
CA LEU A 138 -22.34 -0.36 -6.56
C LEU A 138 -23.06 -0.38 -7.92
N ILE A 139 -23.00 -1.47 -8.68
CA ILE A 139 -23.63 -1.52 -10.01
C ILE A 139 -24.84 -2.48 -9.98
N PRO A 140 -26.08 -1.97 -9.96
CA PRO A 140 -27.29 -2.80 -9.99
C PRO A 140 -27.30 -3.76 -11.18
N GLY A 141 -27.69 -5.01 -10.93
CA GLY A 141 -27.79 -6.03 -11.98
C GLY A 141 -26.45 -6.61 -12.48
N GLN A 142 -25.31 -6.17 -11.95
CA GLN A 142 -24.03 -6.79 -12.27
C GLN A 142 -23.76 -8.00 -11.37
N PRO A 143 -23.35 -9.15 -11.93
CA PRO A 143 -23.09 -10.36 -11.15
C PRO A 143 -21.82 -10.23 -10.29
N TYR A 144 -20.92 -9.29 -10.62
CA TYR A 144 -19.60 -9.18 -9.98
C TYR A 144 -19.62 -8.25 -8.76
N PRO A 145 -19.15 -8.72 -7.58
CA PRO A 145 -19.27 -7.96 -6.36
C PRO A 145 -18.27 -6.81 -6.24
N TYR A 146 -17.10 -6.85 -6.90
CA TYR A 146 -16.01 -5.90 -6.63
C TYR A 146 -15.54 -5.07 -7.84
N HIS A 147 -15.26 -3.79 -7.57
CA HIS A 147 -14.74 -2.83 -8.55
C HIS A 147 -13.58 -2.02 -7.97
N LEU A 148 -12.64 -1.63 -8.82
CA LEU A 148 -11.75 -0.50 -8.56
C LEU A 148 -12.50 0.77 -8.94
N MET A 149 -12.67 1.68 -7.98
CA MET A 149 -13.33 2.96 -8.17
C MET A 149 -12.33 4.10 -8.18
N TYR A 150 -12.70 5.19 -8.84
CA TYR A 150 -11.95 6.44 -8.83
C TYR A 150 -12.87 7.65 -8.70
N CYS A 151 -12.42 8.64 -7.92
CA CYS A 151 -13.00 9.97 -7.87
C CYS A 151 -11.91 11.00 -7.57
N ARG A 152 -12.19 12.27 -7.84
CA ARG A 152 -11.29 13.38 -7.55
C ARG A 152 -12.02 14.51 -6.84
N ARG A 153 -11.28 15.35 -6.13
CA ARG A 153 -11.76 16.60 -5.57
C ARG A 153 -10.83 17.73 -5.98
N PRO A 154 -11.23 18.59 -6.92
CA PRO A 154 -10.49 19.80 -7.23
C PRO A 154 -10.28 20.66 -5.98
N LYS A 155 -9.20 21.46 -5.96
CA LYS A 155 -8.91 22.37 -4.86
C LYS A 155 -10.11 23.30 -4.59
N GLY A 156 -10.58 23.33 -3.34
CA GLY A 156 -11.76 24.08 -2.92
C GLY A 156 -13.10 23.55 -3.43
N GLY A 157 -13.12 22.49 -4.24
CA GLY A 157 -14.33 21.90 -4.82
C GLY A 157 -14.94 20.77 -4.00
N ALA A 158 -15.97 20.14 -4.58
CA ALA A 158 -16.57 18.91 -4.06
C ALA A 158 -15.90 17.67 -4.69
N TRP A 159 -16.09 16.52 -4.05
CA TRP A 159 -15.76 15.23 -4.65
C TRP A 159 -16.65 14.97 -5.89
N THR A 160 -16.05 14.50 -6.98
CA THR A 160 -16.78 14.02 -8.14
C THR A 160 -17.50 12.72 -7.82
N GLN A 161 -18.56 12.40 -8.57
CA GLN A 161 -19.19 11.08 -8.50
C GLN A 161 -18.17 9.96 -8.74
N PRO A 162 -18.15 8.89 -7.92
CA PRO A 162 -17.27 7.76 -8.16
C PRO A 162 -17.54 7.05 -9.47
N ARG A 163 -16.47 6.78 -10.23
CA ARG A 163 -16.49 6.08 -11.52
C ARG A 163 -15.81 4.72 -11.40
N PRO A 164 -16.43 3.62 -11.87
CA PRO A 164 -15.78 2.32 -11.87
C PRO A 164 -14.72 2.26 -12.99
N LEU A 165 -13.49 1.88 -12.64
CA LEU A 165 -12.37 1.76 -13.58
C LEU A 165 -12.17 0.33 -14.05
N VAL A 166 -12.18 -0.62 -13.10
CA VAL A 166 -11.90 -2.04 -13.37
C VAL A 166 -12.91 -2.89 -12.59
N ARG A 167 -13.52 -3.86 -13.27
CA ARG A 167 -14.35 -4.90 -12.65
C ARG A 167 -13.56 -6.21 -12.54
N VAL A 168 -13.75 -6.94 -11.45
CA VAL A 168 -13.16 -8.27 -11.28
C VAL A 168 -13.73 -9.26 -12.30
N SER A 169 -12.92 -10.25 -12.72
CA SER A 169 -13.35 -11.28 -13.66
C SER A 169 -13.93 -12.53 -13.01
N VAL A 170 -13.80 -12.66 -11.69
CA VAL A 170 -14.20 -13.84 -10.93
C VAL A 170 -15.05 -13.44 -9.72
N LEU A 171 -15.98 -14.31 -9.35
CA LEU A 171 -16.88 -14.12 -8.21
C LEU A 171 -16.25 -14.51 -6.88
N GLU A 172 -15.18 -15.30 -6.94
CA GLU A 172 -14.32 -15.62 -5.80
C GLU A 172 -13.86 -14.33 -5.12
N HIS A 173 -13.55 -14.42 -3.82
CA HIS A 173 -13.12 -13.27 -3.06
C HIS A 173 -11.80 -12.72 -3.63
N THR A 174 -11.94 -11.80 -4.58
CA THR A 174 -10.84 -11.13 -5.25
C THR A 174 -10.60 -9.82 -4.54
N TRP A 175 -9.43 -9.74 -3.96
CA TRP A 175 -8.97 -8.57 -3.25
C TRP A 175 -8.29 -7.69 -4.26
N LEU A 176 -9.05 -6.82 -4.93
CA LEU A 176 -8.50 -5.71 -5.75
C LEU A 176 -7.76 -4.73 -4.84
N THR A 177 -6.60 -5.14 -4.33
CA THR A 177 -5.65 -4.24 -3.71
C THR A 177 -5.15 -3.31 -4.81
N ASN A 178 -5.06 -2.03 -4.49
CA ASN A 178 -4.78 -1.00 -5.46
C ASN A 178 -3.92 0.06 -4.79
N ALA A 179 -3.02 0.69 -5.53
CA ALA A 179 -2.30 1.85 -5.01
C ALA A 179 -2.14 2.88 -6.12
N LEU A 180 -2.44 4.13 -5.77
CA LEU A 180 -2.40 5.30 -6.64
C LEU A 180 -1.18 6.15 -6.31
N GLU A 181 -0.53 6.67 -7.34
CA GLU A 181 0.53 7.67 -7.24
C GLU A 181 0.43 8.69 -8.38
N VAL A 182 0.93 9.90 -8.13
CA VAL A 182 0.99 10.98 -9.12
C VAL A 182 2.43 11.24 -9.54
N ALA A 183 2.66 11.29 -10.85
CA ALA A 183 3.94 11.61 -11.45
C ALA A 183 4.21 13.13 -11.40
N PRO A 184 5.49 13.57 -11.52
CA PRO A 184 5.82 14.99 -11.55
C PRO A 184 5.12 15.81 -12.65
N ASP A 185 4.75 15.17 -13.76
CA ASP A 185 4.01 15.77 -14.87
C ASP A 185 2.48 15.77 -14.66
N GLY A 186 2.01 15.30 -13.51
CA GLY A 186 0.58 15.17 -13.18
C GLY A 186 -0.07 13.87 -13.67
N ARG A 187 0.65 12.99 -14.37
CA ARG A 187 0.12 11.69 -14.78
C ARG A 187 -0.22 10.85 -13.55
N LEU A 188 -1.40 10.26 -13.54
CA LEU A 188 -1.83 9.33 -12.48
C LEU A 188 -1.45 7.91 -12.86
N HIS A 189 -0.94 7.14 -11.90
CA HIS A 189 -0.66 5.72 -12.06
C HIS A 189 -1.40 4.92 -10.99
N ILE A 190 -2.14 3.90 -11.39
CA ILE A 190 -2.72 2.92 -10.48
C ILE A 190 -2.14 1.54 -10.79
N VAL A 191 -1.57 0.91 -9.78
CA VAL A 191 -1.27 -0.53 -9.79
C VAL A 191 -2.37 -1.25 -9.02
N LEU A 192 -2.76 -2.44 -9.49
CA LEU A 192 -3.81 -3.25 -8.88
C LEU A 192 -3.49 -4.73 -8.98
N SER A 193 -3.88 -5.51 -7.97
CA SER A 193 -3.90 -6.96 -8.09
C SER A 193 -4.91 -7.35 -9.17
N ASN A 194 -4.59 -8.40 -9.91
CA ASN A 194 -5.41 -8.84 -11.02
C ASN A 194 -5.52 -10.37 -11.02
N THR A 195 -6.77 -10.85 -11.00
CA THR A 195 -7.10 -12.23 -11.30
C THR A 195 -7.68 -12.30 -12.71
N ARG A 196 -6.91 -12.84 -13.65
CA ARG A 196 -7.32 -13.05 -15.03
C ARG A 196 -7.98 -14.42 -15.18
N LYS A 197 -9.17 -14.45 -15.75
CA LYS A 197 -9.82 -15.69 -16.19
C LYS A 197 -9.22 -16.13 -17.52
N LEU A 198 -8.52 -17.27 -17.53
CA LEU A 198 -7.92 -17.87 -18.73
C LEU A 198 -8.88 -18.83 -19.43
N SER A 199 -9.71 -19.54 -18.66
CA SER A 199 -10.83 -20.36 -19.14
C SER A 199 -11.89 -20.47 -18.05
N ASP A 200 -12.95 -21.26 -18.26
CA ASP A 200 -14.04 -21.39 -17.28
C ASP A 200 -13.64 -21.85 -15.89
N ARG A 201 -12.52 -22.55 -15.78
CA ARG A 201 -12.01 -23.04 -14.49
C ARG A 201 -10.55 -22.72 -14.26
N VAL A 202 -9.92 -21.90 -15.11
CA VAL A 202 -8.49 -21.62 -14.99
C VAL A 202 -8.31 -20.12 -14.82
N TYR A 203 -7.65 -19.75 -13.73
CA TYR A 203 -7.35 -18.37 -13.37
C TYR A 203 -5.85 -18.15 -13.30
N CYS A 204 -5.40 -16.93 -13.59
CA CYS A 204 -4.03 -16.49 -13.40
C CYS A 204 -4.00 -15.29 -12.47
N TYR A 205 -3.17 -15.36 -11.43
CA TYR A 205 -2.96 -14.26 -10.49
C TYR A 205 -1.72 -13.44 -10.86
N GLY A 206 -1.87 -12.12 -10.79
CA GLY A 206 -0.79 -11.20 -11.07
C GLY A 206 -1.13 -9.77 -10.67
N ALA A 207 -0.44 -8.83 -11.28
CA ALA A 207 -0.63 -7.40 -11.09
C ALA A 207 -0.90 -6.72 -12.43
N SER A 208 -1.71 -5.68 -12.44
CA SER A 208 -1.91 -4.82 -13.60
C SER A 208 -1.63 -3.37 -13.25
N HIS A 209 -1.46 -2.58 -14.31
CA HIS A 209 -1.26 -1.14 -14.23
C HIS A 209 -2.18 -0.45 -15.23
N ILE A 210 -2.72 0.70 -14.80
CA ILE A 210 -3.39 1.68 -15.65
C ILE A 210 -2.85 3.08 -15.31
N TYR A 211 -2.87 3.98 -16.28
CA TYR A 211 -2.48 5.37 -16.07
C TYR A 211 -3.44 6.35 -16.76
N SER A 212 -3.40 7.61 -16.35
CA SER A 212 -4.19 8.69 -16.93
C SER A 212 -3.35 9.96 -17.10
N ASP A 213 -3.41 10.54 -18.30
CA ASP A 213 -2.73 11.80 -18.67
C ASP A 213 -3.62 13.04 -18.47
N ASP A 214 -4.90 12.84 -18.17
CA ASP A 214 -5.94 13.88 -18.15
C ASP A 214 -6.66 13.92 -16.79
N ARG A 215 -5.87 13.75 -15.72
CA ARG A 215 -6.35 13.82 -14.33
C ARG A 215 -7.47 12.82 -14.02
N GLY A 216 -7.47 11.66 -14.68
CA GLY A 216 -8.36 10.54 -14.45
C GLY A 216 -9.67 10.56 -15.25
N ASP A 217 -9.72 11.31 -16.35
CA ASP A 217 -10.89 11.31 -17.26
C ASP A 217 -10.85 10.16 -18.26
N THR A 218 -9.66 9.82 -18.77
CA THR A 218 -9.41 8.61 -19.57
C THR A 218 -8.26 7.80 -18.98
N TRP A 219 -8.26 6.49 -19.25
CA TRP A 219 -7.28 5.54 -18.71
C TRP A 219 -6.66 4.69 -19.82
N ARG A 220 -5.37 4.35 -19.69
CA ARG A 220 -4.57 3.60 -20.67
C ARG A 220 -3.68 2.56 -19.97
N GLN A 221 -3.08 1.66 -20.74
CA GLN A 221 -2.01 0.76 -20.28
C GLN A 221 -0.74 0.95 -21.10
N PHE A 222 0.41 0.67 -20.50
CA PHE A 222 1.66 0.61 -21.26
C PHE A 222 1.59 -0.47 -22.34
N GLY A 223 2.17 -0.16 -23.50
CA GLY A 223 2.15 -1.04 -24.67
C GLY A 223 0.79 -1.14 -25.37
N LYS A 224 -0.26 -0.46 -24.88
CA LYS A 224 -1.57 -0.38 -25.53
C LYS A 224 -1.90 1.07 -25.90
N PRO A 225 -1.94 1.44 -27.19
CA PRO A 225 -2.17 2.82 -27.61
C PRO A 225 -3.62 3.30 -27.39
N GLN A 226 -4.57 2.37 -27.23
CA GLN A 226 -5.99 2.67 -27.09
C GLN A 226 -6.35 3.03 -25.66
N THR A 227 -7.28 3.98 -25.52
CA THR A 227 -7.97 4.25 -24.25
C THR A 227 -8.78 3.02 -23.83
N LEU A 228 -8.76 2.71 -22.53
CA LEU A 228 -9.56 1.66 -21.93
C LEU A 228 -11.03 2.07 -21.87
N GLU A 229 -11.91 1.17 -22.28
CA GLU A 229 -13.34 1.30 -21.98
C GLU A 229 -13.58 0.97 -20.50
N THR A 230 -14.06 1.95 -19.73
CA THR A 230 -14.30 1.79 -18.29
C THR A 230 -15.78 1.50 -17.98
N PRO A 231 -16.10 0.53 -17.10
CA PRO A 231 -15.16 -0.31 -16.38
C PRO A 231 -14.58 -1.42 -17.26
N ALA A 232 -13.25 -1.51 -17.31
CA ALA A 232 -12.55 -2.57 -18.01
C ALA A 232 -12.66 -3.88 -17.23
N THR A 233 -12.72 -5.03 -17.90
CA THR A 233 -12.61 -6.32 -17.21
C THR A 233 -11.15 -6.56 -16.82
N ALA A 234 -10.91 -7.04 -15.60
CA ALA A 234 -9.55 -7.34 -15.13
C ALA A 234 -8.81 -8.33 -16.08
N SER A 235 -9.53 -9.29 -16.66
CA SER A 235 -9.00 -10.24 -17.66
C SER A 235 -8.41 -9.58 -18.91
N ASP A 236 -8.94 -8.42 -19.30
CA ASP A 236 -8.56 -7.68 -20.50
C ASP A 236 -7.31 -6.83 -20.27
N LEU A 237 -6.94 -6.62 -19.01
CA LEU A 237 -5.74 -5.87 -18.64
C LEU A 237 -4.47 -6.71 -18.84
N ALA A 238 -3.44 -6.08 -19.39
CA ALA A 238 -2.10 -6.65 -19.42
C ALA A 238 -1.57 -6.80 -17.99
N LEU A 239 -0.88 -7.91 -17.73
CA LEU A 239 -0.16 -8.11 -16.47
C LEU A 239 1.18 -7.37 -16.50
N ILE A 240 1.66 -6.94 -15.34
CA ILE A 240 2.99 -6.36 -15.15
C ILE A 240 4.05 -7.44 -15.39
N GLU A 241 3.76 -8.66 -14.94
CA GLU A 241 4.69 -9.79 -14.95
C GLU A 241 4.68 -10.57 -16.28
N ALA A 242 4.29 -9.92 -17.39
CA ALA A 242 3.90 -10.49 -18.69
C ALA A 242 4.96 -11.32 -19.47
N GLY A 243 5.85 -12.03 -18.78
CA GLY A 243 6.47 -13.25 -19.31
C GLY A 243 5.43 -14.37 -19.55
N ALA A 244 5.92 -15.55 -19.96
CA ALA A 244 5.07 -16.73 -20.10
C ALA A 244 4.24 -16.96 -18.84
N LEU A 245 2.96 -17.32 -19.01
CA LEU A 245 2.06 -17.67 -17.90
C LEU A 245 2.79 -18.68 -17.00
N GLN A 246 3.12 -18.25 -15.80
CA GLN A 246 3.86 -19.07 -14.86
C GLN A 246 2.90 -20.12 -14.29
N PRO A 247 3.19 -21.44 -14.39
CA PRO A 247 2.29 -22.48 -13.93
C PRO A 247 1.90 -22.33 -12.46
N GLU A 248 2.81 -21.87 -11.59
CA GLU A 248 2.51 -21.69 -10.17
C GLU A 248 1.52 -20.56 -9.87
N ARG A 249 1.28 -19.66 -10.83
CA ARG A 249 0.32 -18.56 -10.70
C ARG A 249 -1.02 -18.89 -11.35
N THR A 250 -1.12 -20.10 -11.89
CA THR A 250 -2.28 -20.59 -12.61
C THR A 250 -3.00 -21.57 -11.72
N HIS A 251 -4.25 -21.26 -11.38
CA HIS A 251 -5.05 -22.07 -10.48
C HIS A 251 -6.29 -22.60 -11.18
N THR A 252 -6.56 -23.89 -10.93
CA THR A 252 -7.80 -24.55 -11.34
C THR A 252 -8.58 -24.93 -10.08
N PRO A 253 -9.47 -24.07 -9.57
CA PRO A 253 -10.17 -24.38 -8.34
C PRO A 253 -11.11 -25.55 -8.53
N THR A 254 -11.07 -26.45 -7.55
CA THR A 254 -12.01 -27.57 -7.43
C THR A 254 -13.39 -27.10 -6.97
N HIS A 255 -13.49 -25.90 -6.36
CA HIS A 255 -14.74 -25.25 -5.97
C HIS A 255 -14.62 -23.71 -6.09
N PRO A 256 -15.61 -22.98 -6.63
CA PRO A 256 -15.57 -21.53 -6.88
C PRO A 256 -15.58 -20.63 -5.63
N SER A 257 -15.30 -21.18 -4.45
CA SER A 257 -15.19 -20.44 -3.19
C SER A 257 -14.07 -20.95 -2.29
N GLN A 258 -13.33 -21.97 -2.73
CA GLN A 258 -12.30 -22.58 -1.92
C GLN A 258 -10.97 -21.85 -2.20
N PRO A 259 -10.32 -21.26 -1.18
CA PRO A 259 -8.99 -20.67 -1.36
C PRO A 259 -8.02 -21.73 -1.88
N THR A 260 -7.04 -21.31 -2.68
CA THR A 260 -5.94 -22.17 -3.12
C THR A 260 -5.26 -22.82 -1.90
N THR A 261 -5.28 -24.15 -1.80
CA THR A 261 -4.52 -24.88 -0.77
C THR A 261 -3.03 -24.76 -1.11
N GLY A 262 -2.26 -24.00 -0.33
CA GLY A 262 -0.81 -23.86 -0.55
C GLY A 262 -0.20 -22.51 -0.16
N GLY A 263 -1.03 -21.52 0.19
CA GLY A 263 -0.56 -20.27 0.78
C GLY A 263 -0.53 -20.33 2.32
N PRO A 264 0.27 -19.49 2.98
CA PRO A 264 0.22 -19.35 4.43
C PRO A 264 -1.22 -19.09 4.92
N MET A 265 -1.61 -19.68 6.06
CA MET A 265 -3.02 -19.87 6.49
C MET A 265 -3.86 -18.58 6.67
N SER A 266 -3.22 -17.41 6.70
CA SER A 266 -3.86 -16.10 6.86
C SER A 266 -4.01 -15.31 5.55
N TYR A 267 -3.66 -15.89 4.41
CA TYR A 267 -3.52 -15.17 3.14
C TYR A 267 -4.64 -15.54 2.18
N TYR A 268 -5.74 -14.80 2.29
CA TYR A 268 -6.84 -14.83 1.32
C TYR A 268 -6.50 -14.14 -0.02
N TYR A 269 -5.26 -13.65 -0.20
CA TYR A 269 -4.86 -12.75 -1.30
C TYR A 269 -4.36 -13.46 -2.57
N ASN A 270 -4.76 -14.70 -2.81
CA ASN A 270 -4.52 -15.42 -4.06
C ASN A 270 -3.10 -15.22 -4.64
N GLU A 271 -2.09 -15.60 -3.86
CA GLU A 271 -0.70 -15.79 -4.35
C GLU A 271 0.10 -14.51 -4.66
N ILE A 272 -0.55 -13.34 -4.78
CA ILE A 272 0.11 -12.07 -5.18
C ILE A 272 -0.26 -10.90 -4.26
N LEU A 273 0.76 -10.14 -3.86
CA LEU A 273 0.61 -8.85 -3.17
C LEU A 273 1.43 -7.77 -3.89
N LEU A 274 1.09 -6.51 -3.62
CA LEU A 274 1.76 -5.34 -4.20
C LEU A 274 2.34 -4.45 -3.12
N SER A 275 3.40 -3.72 -3.46
CA SER A 275 3.74 -2.48 -2.76
C SER A 275 2.88 -1.31 -3.25
N ASN A 276 3.05 -0.14 -2.65
CA ASN A 276 2.73 1.11 -3.34
C ASN A 276 3.64 1.27 -4.57
N PRO A 277 3.18 1.97 -5.62
CA PRO A 277 4.07 2.42 -6.66
C PRO A 277 4.85 3.64 -6.20
N VAL A 278 6.01 3.87 -6.81
CA VAL A 278 6.73 5.14 -6.77
C VAL A 278 7.05 5.55 -8.20
N ILE A 279 6.99 6.83 -8.51
CA ILE A 279 7.28 7.35 -9.86
C ILE A 279 8.65 8.00 -9.83
N ASP A 280 9.50 7.73 -10.82
CA ASP A 280 10.80 8.41 -10.94
C ASP A 280 10.68 9.80 -11.59
N PRO A 281 11.75 10.60 -11.65
CA PRO A 281 11.71 11.92 -12.28
C PRO A 281 11.34 11.91 -13.77
N ALA A 282 11.50 10.77 -14.46
CA ALA A 282 11.12 10.60 -15.86
C ALA A 282 9.64 10.16 -16.02
N GLY A 283 8.86 10.12 -14.94
CA GLY A 283 7.47 9.70 -14.98
C GLY A 283 7.29 8.18 -15.08
N ARG A 284 8.35 7.39 -14.84
CA ARG A 284 8.28 5.93 -14.92
C ARG A 284 7.88 5.33 -13.58
N PRO A 285 6.80 4.54 -13.51
CA PRO A 285 6.41 3.85 -12.29
C PRO A 285 7.33 2.67 -11.99
N TRP A 286 7.52 2.46 -10.70
CA TRP A 286 8.18 1.32 -10.08
C TRP A 286 7.25 0.68 -9.07
N VAL A 287 7.22 -0.64 -8.99
CA VAL A 287 6.34 -1.39 -8.07
C VAL A 287 6.97 -2.73 -7.71
N ILE A 288 6.81 -3.17 -6.48
CA ILE A 288 7.14 -4.54 -6.08
C ILE A 288 5.91 -5.41 -6.27
N VAL A 289 6.08 -6.52 -6.99
CA VAL A 289 5.11 -7.59 -7.04
C VAL A 289 5.65 -8.78 -6.25
N HIS A 290 4.92 -9.16 -5.23
CA HIS A 290 5.25 -10.26 -4.34
C HIS A 290 4.60 -11.55 -4.84
N ASN A 291 5.37 -12.64 -4.87
CA ASN A 291 4.86 -13.98 -5.07
C ASN A 291 4.95 -14.74 -3.74
N VAL A 292 3.85 -14.73 -2.99
CA VAL A 292 3.85 -15.29 -1.63
C VAL A 292 3.97 -16.82 -1.62
N LEU A 293 3.64 -17.50 -2.73
CA LEU A 293 3.84 -18.95 -2.86
C LEU A 293 5.32 -19.31 -2.93
N LYS A 294 6.08 -18.59 -3.77
CA LYS A 294 7.53 -18.79 -3.90
C LYS A 294 8.34 -18.12 -2.79
N ARG A 295 7.67 -17.32 -1.95
CA ARG A 295 8.29 -16.43 -0.97
C ARG A 295 9.37 -15.56 -1.62
N ASP A 296 9.04 -14.98 -2.77
CA ASP A 296 9.90 -14.08 -3.51
C ASP A 296 9.17 -12.79 -3.89
N ALA A 297 9.93 -11.83 -4.41
CA ALA A 297 9.36 -10.63 -5.00
C ALA A 297 10.29 -10.08 -6.08
N GLN A 298 9.69 -9.37 -7.02
CA GLN A 298 10.36 -8.68 -8.11
C GLN A 298 10.03 -7.19 -8.02
N LEU A 299 11.05 -6.34 -8.14
CA LEU A 299 10.87 -4.93 -8.43
C LEU A 299 10.68 -4.76 -9.94
N TYR A 300 9.55 -4.21 -10.35
CA TYR A 300 9.27 -3.90 -11.74
C TYR A 300 9.42 -2.41 -12.01
N ARG A 301 10.15 -2.06 -13.07
CA ARG A 301 10.22 -0.71 -13.66
C ARG A 301 9.48 -0.69 -14.99
N ALA A 302 8.74 0.36 -15.28
CA ALA A 302 8.27 0.61 -16.64
C ALA A 302 9.35 1.27 -17.50
N GLU A 303 9.61 0.71 -18.68
CA GLU A 303 10.61 1.17 -19.64
C GLU A 303 10.14 0.85 -21.05
N ASP A 304 10.07 1.85 -21.93
CA ASP A 304 9.62 1.73 -23.33
C ASP A 304 8.30 0.95 -23.51
N GLY A 305 7.33 1.22 -22.65
CA GLY A 305 6.02 0.57 -22.67
C GLY A 305 6.03 -0.89 -22.19
N ARG A 306 7.12 -1.36 -21.59
CA ARG A 306 7.29 -2.72 -21.03
C ARG A 306 7.64 -2.65 -19.55
N TRP A 307 7.50 -3.78 -18.88
CA TRP A 307 7.89 -3.95 -17.47
C TRP A 307 9.17 -4.77 -17.37
N ILE A 308 10.18 -4.21 -16.71
CA ILE A 308 11.49 -4.83 -16.51
C ILE A 308 11.60 -5.31 -15.07
N PRO A 309 11.67 -6.63 -14.81
CA PRO A 309 11.81 -7.17 -13.45
C PRO A 309 13.25 -7.10 -12.95
N THR A 310 13.41 -6.92 -11.64
CA THR A 310 14.65 -7.16 -10.89
C THR A 310 14.36 -8.00 -9.64
N PRO A 311 15.00 -9.16 -9.47
CA PRO A 311 14.74 -10.03 -8.32
C PRO A 311 15.29 -9.45 -7.02
N LEU A 312 14.49 -9.53 -5.95
CA LEU A 312 14.87 -8.98 -4.64
C LEU A 312 15.32 -10.04 -3.62
N LEU A 313 15.03 -11.32 -3.88
CA LEU A 313 15.26 -12.40 -2.90
C LEU A 313 16.75 -12.57 -2.53
N ALA A 314 17.67 -12.41 -3.48
CA ALA A 314 19.10 -12.56 -3.22
C ALA A 314 19.60 -11.53 -2.18
N ALA A 315 19.12 -10.29 -2.27
CA ALA A 315 19.48 -9.23 -1.33
C ALA A 315 18.95 -9.49 0.09
N VAL A 316 17.77 -10.11 0.20
CA VAL A 316 17.19 -10.58 1.47
C VAL A 316 18.04 -11.71 2.06
N LYS A 317 18.37 -12.72 1.25
CA LYS A 317 19.17 -13.88 1.70
C LYS A 317 20.60 -13.51 2.11
N ALA A 318 21.14 -12.40 1.62
CA ALA A 318 22.43 -11.88 2.05
C ALA A 318 22.42 -11.46 3.54
N VAL A 319 21.25 -11.11 4.09
CA VAL A 319 21.07 -10.75 5.51
C VAL A 319 20.49 -11.91 6.31
N LEU A 320 19.52 -12.63 5.73
CA LEU A 320 18.79 -13.73 6.35
C LEU A 320 18.74 -14.95 5.41
N PRO A 321 19.74 -15.84 5.41
CA PRO A 321 19.88 -16.92 4.43
C PRO A 321 18.68 -17.88 4.34
N ASP A 322 18.03 -18.16 5.47
CA ASP A 322 16.90 -19.08 5.58
C ASP A 322 15.52 -18.40 5.45
N PHE A 323 15.48 -17.13 5.06
CA PHE A 323 14.25 -16.37 4.95
C PHE A 323 13.81 -16.18 3.50
N GLY A 324 12.50 -16.01 3.32
CA GLY A 324 11.86 -15.63 2.07
C GLY A 324 10.95 -14.43 2.24
N ILE A 325 10.58 -13.79 1.14
CA ILE A 325 9.70 -12.62 1.11
C ILE A 325 8.25 -13.11 1.16
N ALA A 326 7.62 -13.01 2.32
CA ALA A 326 6.38 -13.75 2.60
C ALA A 326 5.10 -12.92 2.54
N HIS A 327 5.18 -11.59 2.51
CA HIS A 327 3.98 -10.75 2.54
C HIS A 327 4.11 -9.48 1.69
N CYS A 328 3.97 -8.30 2.31
CA CYS A 328 3.91 -7.02 1.64
C CYS A 328 5.24 -6.27 1.80
N GLY A 329 5.40 -5.24 1.00
CA GLY A 329 6.49 -4.30 1.11
C GLY A 329 6.03 -2.89 0.77
N GLN A 330 6.92 -1.96 1.02
CA GLN A 330 6.76 -0.55 0.65
C GLN A 330 7.93 -0.11 -0.19
N LEU A 331 7.67 0.83 -1.08
CA LEU A 331 8.67 1.56 -1.83
C LEU A 331 8.65 3.03 -1.45
N ALA A 332 9.83 3.62 -1.42
CA ALA A 332 10.00 5.06 -1.38
C ALA A 332 11.13 5.46 -2.34
N ARG A 333 11.03 6.66 -2.89
CA ARG A 333 12.05 7.23 -3.77
C ARG A 333 12.95 8.15 -2.96
N HIS A 334 14.23 8.17 -3.28
CA HIS A 334 15.14 9.19 -2.79
C HIS A 334 15.21 10.40 -3.73
N ALA A 335 15.75 11.51 -3.22
CA ALA A 335 15.95 12.71 -4.04
C ALA A 335 17.00 12.50 -5.16
N ASP A 336 17.95 11.59 -4.96
CA ASP A 336 19.01 11.24 -5.92
C ASP A 336 18.59 10.19 -6.96
N GLY A 337 17.33 9.76 -6.95
CA GLY A 337 16.79 8.75 -7.86
C GLY A 337 17.02 7.30 -7.43
N THR A 338 17.74 7.06 -6.33
CA THR A 338 17.75 5.73 -5.70
C THR A 338 16.39 5.41 -5.10
N LEU A 339 16.12 4.13 -4.88
CA LEU A 339 14.90 3.64 -4.25
C LEU A 339 15.22 2.96 -2.94
N GLU A 340 14.24 2.97 -2.07
CA GLU A 340 14.26 2.19 -0.85
C GLU A 340 13.07 1.25 -0.82
N ALA A 341 13.33 -0.01 -0.49
CA ALA A 341 12.30 -1.01 -0.24
C ALA A 341 12.37 -1.48 1.21
N VAL A 342 11.21 -1.66 1.85
CA VAL A 342 11.12 -2.42 3.10
C VAL A 342 10.21 -3.60 2.87
N LEU A 343 10.76 -4.80 3.06
CA LEU A 343 10.11 -6.08 2.76
C LEU A 343 9.83 -6.84 4.05
N MET A 344 8.62 -7.37 4.14
CA MET A 344 8.24 -8.31 5.18
C MET A 344 8.67 -9.72 4.80
N VAL A 345 9.49 -10.34 5.64
CA VAL A 345 10.13 -11.64 5.38
C VAL A 345 9.84 -12.61 6.53
N THR A 346 9.82 -13.90 6.24
CA THR A 346 9.67 -14.97 7.26
C THR A 346 10.65 -16.10 6.97
N HIS A 347 10.96 -16.90 7.98
CA HIS A 347 11.72 -18.13 7.82
C HIS A 347 11.03 -19.06 6.82
N LYS A 348 11.80 -19.78 5.99
CA LYS A 348 11.27 -20.65 4.92
C LYS A 348 10.30 -21.73 5.41
N ASP A 349 10.50 -22.19 6.65
CA ASP A 349 9.68 -23.24 7.27
C ASP A 349 8.47 -22.68 8.04
N SER A 350 8.37 -21.36 8.20
CA SER A 350 7.25 -20.76 8.91
C SER A 350 5.95 -20.94 8.15
N PRO A 351 4.81 -21.18 8.82
CA PRO A 351 3.50 -21.21 8.18
C PRO A 351 3.08 -19.84 7.64
N GLY A 352 3.91 -18.80 7.81
CA GLY A 352 3.67 -17.43 7.38
C GLY A 352 2.57 -16.76 8.19
N GLY A 353 2.33 -15.48 7.91
CA GLY A 353 1.22 -14.76 8.51
C GLY A 353 1.48 -13.28 8.59
N TRP A 354 0.39 -12.55 8.79
CA TRP A 354 0.49 -11.26 9.47
C TRP A 354 0.96 -11.49 10.90
N GLY A 355 2.12 -10.94 11.28
CA GLY A 355 2.65 -11.02 12.65
C GLY A 355 2.96 -12.43 13.14
N ALA A 356 3.37 -13.34 12.23
CA ALA A 356 3.98 -14.61 12.65
C ALA A 356 5.26 -14.34 13.45
N LEU A 357 5.59 -15.14 14.47
CA LEU A 357 6.70 -14.89 15.40
C LEU A 357 8.05 -14.66 14.73
N ASP A 358 8.27 -15.27 13.58
CA ASP A 358 9.49 -15.17 12.80
C ASP A 358 9.41 -14.11 11.69
N THR A 359 8.45 -13.19 11.76
CA THR A 359 8.32 -12.10 10.80
C THR A 359 9.31 -11.00 11.12
N GLU A 360 10.13 -10.68 10.12
CA GLU A 360 11.11 -9.61 10.18
C GLU A 360 10.88 -8.59 9.05
N LEU A 361 11.51 -7.43 9.19
CA LEU A 361 11.58 -6.41 8.14
C LEU A 361 13.02 -6.27 7.65
N VAL A 362 13.21 -6.42 6.34
CA VAL A 362 14.48 -6.18 5.65
C VAL A 362 14.35 -4.89 4.83
N ARG A 363 15.27 -3.96 5.04
CA ARG A 363 15.38 -2.71 4.28
C ARG A 363 16.44 -2.86 3.21
N LEU A 364 16.10 -2.48 1.98
CA LEU A 364 16.98 -2.53 0.81
C LEU A 364 17.18 -1.10 0.27
N LEU A 365 18.44 -0.73 0.03
CA LEU A 365 18.78 0.40 -0.83
C LEU A 365 18.98 -0.12 -2.25
N ILE A 366 18.31 0.50 -3.21
CA ILE A 366 18.26 0.08 -4.60
C ILE A 366 18.73 1.25 -5.47
N ASP A 367 19.65 1.01 -6.39
CA ASP A 367 20.13 2.08 -7.28
C ASP A 367 19.08 2.50 -8.31
N ALA A 368 19.36 3.58 -9.06
CA ALA A 368 18.47 4.08 -10.10
C ALA A 368 18.22 3.08 -11.24
N ASN A 369 19.05 2.04 -11.37
CA ASN A 369 18.89 0.96 -12.35
C ASN A 369 18.07 -0.22 -11.78
N GLY A 370 17.65 -0.14 -10.52
CA GLY A 370 16.82 -1.14 -9.86
C GLY A 370 17.63 -2.22 -9.15
N GLN A 371 18.96 -2.11 -9.08
CA GLN A 371 19.79 -3.13 -8.46
C GLN A 371 19.94 -2.90 -6.95
N PRO A 372 19.67 -3.90 -6.10
CA PRO A 372 19.98 -3.81 -4.67
C PRO A 372 21.47 -3.55 -4.44
N ARG A 373 21.79 -2.51 -3.68
CA ARG A 373 23.17 -2.11 -3.33
C ARG A 373 23.52 -2.42 -1.88
N HIS A 374 22.53 -2.39 -1.01
CA HIS A 374 22.69 -2.63 0.42
C HIS A 374 21.41 -3.23 0.99
N SER A 375 21.56 -4.14 1.93
CA SER A 375 20.46 -4.75 2.67
C SER A 375 20.82 -4.81 4.16
N GLU A 376 19.83 -4.51 5.00
CA GLU A 376 19.97 -4.54 6.46
C GLU A 376 18.64 -4.88 7.13
N LEU A 377 18.69 -5.41 8.35
CA LEU A 377 17.50 -5.55 9.18
C LEU A 377 16.99 -4.17 9.60
N VAL A 378 15.67 -4.03 9.75
CA VAL A 378 15.08 -2.84 10.35
C VAL A 378 15.34 -2.84 11.86
N CYS A 379 15.16 -3.99 12.51
CA CYS A 379 15.34 -4.20 13.95
C CYS A 379 16.28 -5.38 14.19
N ASP A 380 16.92 -5.39 15.36
CA ASP A 380 17.51 -6.64 15.85
C ASP A 380 16.40 -7.69 16.02
N LYS A 381 16.74 -8.93 15.71
CA LYS A 381 15.80 -10.04 15.76
C LYS A 381 15.39 -10.33 17.21
N ASP A 382 14.10 -10.35 17.46
CA ASP A 382 13.50 -10.87 18.68
C ASP A 382 12.65 -12.09 18.33
N PRO A 383 13.03 -13.31 18.74
CA PRO A 383 12.27 -14.52 18.40
C PRO A 383 10.88 -14.58 19.05
N SER A 384 10.59 -13.69 20.00
CA SER A 384 9.33 -13.63 20.73
C SER A 384 8.40 -12.52 20.23
N ILE A 385 8.91 -11.52 19.51
CA ILE A 385 8.12 -10.36 19.08
C ILE A 385 8.45 -9.96 17.64
N PRO A 386 7.50 -10.13 16.69
CA PRO A 386 7.76 -9.83 15.29
C PRO A 386 7.65 -8.34 14.97
N ASN A 387 8.33 -7.95 13.89
CA ASN A 387 8.25 -6.62 13.28
C ASN A 387 7.60 -6.74 11.90
N TRP A 388 6.54 -5.99 11.64
CA TRP A 388 5.71 -6.21 10.45
C TRP A 388 4.93 -4.97 10.02
N LEU A 389 4.23 -5.07 8.88
CA LEU A 389 3.43 -3.98 8.31
C LEU A 389 4.21 -2.66 8.11
N PRO A 390 5.24 -2.64 7.23
CA PRO A 390 5.97 -1.41 6.99
C PRO A 390 5.10 -0.36 6.28
N SER A 391 5.28 0.91 6.62
CA SER A 391 4.77 2.08 5.88
C SER A 391 5.90 3.10 5.75
N LEU A 392 6.30 3.42 4.51
CA LEU A 392 7.38 4.38 4.24
C LEU A 392 6.82 5.77 3.94
N GLU A 393 7.54 6.79 4.38
CA GLU A 393 7.36 8.16 3.90
C GLU A 393 7.54 8.20 2.38
N ARG A 394 6.54 8.69 1.64
CA ARG A 394 6.57 8.71 0.18
C ARG A 394 7.30 9.93 -0.41
N SER A 395 7.50 10.98 0.38
CA SER A 395 8.18 12.20 -0.09
C SER A 395 9.67 11.94 -0.36
N PRO A 396 10.22 12.37 -1.52
CA PRO A 396 11.62 12.11 -1.86
C PRO A 396 12.61 12.70 -0.85
N ARG A 397 13.46 11.87 -0.24
CA ARG A 397 14.47 12.26 0.77
C ARG A 397 15.74 11.43 0.66
N LYS A 398 16.80 11.82 1.38
CA LYS A 398 18.02 11.00 1.48
C LYS A 398 17.75 9.66 2.17
N ARG A 399 16.80 9.65 3.11
CA ARG A 399 16.36 8.45 3.82
C ARG A 399 14.92 8.65 4.33
N PRO A 400 13.93 7.90 3.81
CA PRO A 400 12.55 7.93 4.27
C PRO A 400 12.39 7.48 5.72
N ALA A 401 11.47 8.11 6.44
CA ALA A 401 10.98 7.56 7.70
C ALA A 401 10.17 6.28 7.47
N LEU A 402 10.18 5.38 8.45
CA LEU A 402 9.51 4.09 8.42
C LEU A 402 8.63 3.94 9.67
N LEU A 403 7.35 3.73 9.47
CA LEU A 403 6.40 3.34 10.50
C LEU A 403 6.19 1.82 10.41
N HIS A 404 6.17 1.12 11.54
CA HIS A 404 5.90 -0.33 11.56
C HIS A 404 5.21 -0.76 12.85
N THR A 405 4.57 -1.93 12.78
CA THR A 405 3.96 -2.62 13.91
C THR A 405 4.99 -3.56 14.55
N HIS A 406 5.05 -3.55 15.88
CA HIS A 406 5.84 -4.47 16.70
C HIS A 406 4.91 -5.18 17.69
N GLY A 407 4.85 -6.51 17.68
CA GLY A 407 3.91 -7.25 18.53
C GLY A 407 3.21 -8.40 17.83
N LEU A 408 2.56 -9.26 18.61
CA LEU A 408 1.85 -10.44 18.12
C LEU A 408 0.53 -10.07 17.43
N ASN A 409 0.15 -10.84 16.41
CA ASN A 409 -1.17 -10.76 15.79
C ASN A 409 -2.16 -11.69 16.51
N SER A 410 -3.39 -11.23 16.75
CA SER A 410 -4.46 -12.06 17.33
C SER A 410 -4.92 -13.24 16.44
N GLY A 411 -4.44 -13.32 15.20
CA GLY A 411 -4.72 -14.36 14.23
C GLY A 411 -6.09 -14.27 13.54
N LYS A 412 -6.98 -13.37 13.96
CA LYS A 412 -8.37 -13.28 13.46
C LYS A 412 -8.81 -11.88 13.03
N ASN A 413 -7.89 -10.92 12.91
CA ASN A 413 -8.22 -9.52 12.58
C ASN A 413 -9.23 -8.89 13.56
N LYS A 414 -9.29 -9.39 14.80
CA LYS A 414 -10.27 -8.95 15.80
C LYS A 414 -9.76 -7.78 16.64
N ASN A 415 -8.47 -7.50 16.57
CA ASN A 415 -7.73 -6.64 17.50
C ASN A 415 -7.86 -7.12 18.95
N ASP A 416 -7.83 -8.45 19.17
CA ASP A 416 -7.88 -9.03 20.52
C ASP A 416 -6.54 -8.85 21.27
N LEU A 417 -5.48 -8.47 20.56
CA LEU A 417 -4.17 -8.13 21.11
C LEU A 417 -3.81 -6.68 20.79
N THR A 418 -3.01 -6.07 21.66
CA THR A 418 -2.40 -4.76 21.44
C THR A 418 -1.00 -4.93 20.87
N THR A 419 -0.66 -4.12 19.88
CA THR A 419 0.68 -4.01 19.31
C THR A 419 1.29 -2.65 19.63
N GLU A 420 2.60 -2.54 19.52
CA GLU A 420 3.30 -1.28 19.55
C GLU A 420 3.42 -0.69 18.13
N VAL A 421 3.43 0.64 18.05
CA VAL A 421 3.65 1.37 16.80
C VAL A 421 4.93 2.17 16.93
N TRP A 422 5.88 1.90 16.03
CA TRP A 422 7.21 2.47 16.07
C TRP A 422 7.50 3.30 14.82
N LEU A 423 8.15 4.44 15.02
CA LEU A 423 8.68 5.30 13.96
C LEU A 423 10.21 5.25 13.97
N ASP A 424 10.78 4.77 12.87
CA ASP A 424 12.21 4.85 12.57
C ASP A 424 12.46 6.06 11.67
N MET A 425 13.28 7.00 12.14
CA MET A 425 13.63 8.20 11.39
C MET A 425 15.16 8.37 11.27
N PRO A 426 15.63 9.08 10.23
CA PRO A 426 17.04 9.44 10.12
C PRO A 426 17.47 10.25 11.36
N SER A 427 18.62 9.93 11.95
CA SER A 427 19.14 10.72 13.05
C SER A 427 19.50 12.14 12.58
N VAL A 428 19.08 13.14 13.36
CA VAL A 428 19.34 14.58 13.10
C VAL A 428 20.67 15.03 13.71
N VAL A 429 21.51 14.11 14.20
CA VAL A 429 22.85 14.47 14.71
C VAL A 429 23.56 15.25 13.61
N ALA A 430 23.86 16.52 13.94
CA ALA A 430 24.27 17.56 13.00
C ALA A 430 25.31 17.02 12.00
N GLN A 431 24.95 17.06 10.71
CA GLN A 431 25.93 17.00 9.63
C GLN A 431 26.72 18.30 9.58
#